data_AF-A0A0D3AG81-F1
#
_entry.id   AF-A0A0D3AG81-F1
#
_cell.length_a   1.000
_cell.length_b   1.000
_cell.length_c   1.000
_cell.angle_alpha   90.00
_cell.angle_beta   90.00
_cell.angle_gamma   90.00
#
_symmetry.space_group_name_H-M   'P 1'
#
loop_
_entity.id
_entity.type
_entity.pdbx_description
1 polymer ?
#
loop_
_entity_poly.entity_id
_entity_poly.type
_entity_poly.pdbx_seq_one_letter_code
_entity_poly.pdbx_strand_id
1 'polypeptide(L)' 'MEKNAMLLMDSSLEGRFESEDATKLLNLASKCLQKNPEDRPDTESLVSAAAPLQKLEE' A
#
# COMPACT_ATOMS: atom_id res chain seq x y z
N MET A 1 -1.31 -8.85 -9.51
CA MET A 1 -1.91 -7.61 -8.96
C MET A 1 -1.56 -6.37 -9.78
N GLU A 2 -0.41 -6.31 -10.45
CA GLU A 2 0.13 -5.09 -11.10
C GLU A 2 -0.73 -4.45 -12.20
N LYS A 3 -1.71 -5.13 -12.80
CA LYS A 3 -2.35 -4.56 -13.99
C LYS A 3 -3.35 -3.43 -13.74
N ASN A 4 -3.77 -3.16 -12.49
CA ASN A 4 -4.82 -2.15 -12.22
C ASN A 4 -4.77 -1.59 -10.78
N ALA A 5 -3.60 -1.25 -10.25
CA ALA A 5 -3.48 -0.69 -8.89
C ALA A 5 -4.43 0.52 -8.68
N MET A 6 -4.52 1.42 -9.67
CA MET A 6 -5.40 2.58 -9.62
C MET A 6 -6.89 2.25 -9.58
N LEU A 7 -7.33 1.11 -10.13
CA LEU A 7 -8.75 0.71 -10.08
C LEU A 7 -9.17 0.19 -8.69
N LEU A 8 -8.20 -0.13 -7.84
CA LEU A 8 -8.44 -0.63 -6.48
C LEU A 8 -8.37 0.48 -5.42
N MET A 9 -7.85 1.65 -5.82
CA MET A 9 -7.80 2.82 -4.96
C MET A 9 -9.19 3.47 -4.86
N ASP A 10 -9.41 4.19 -3.77
CA ASP A 10 -10.62 5.01 -3.64
C ASP A 10 -10.64 6.07 -4.75
N SER A 11 -11.68 6.04 -5.59
CA SER A 11 -11.85 6.99 -6.70
C SER A 11 -11.90 8.45 -6.26
N SER A 12 -12.29 8.73 -5.00
CA SER A 12 -12.25 10.10 -4.46
C SER A 12 -10.83 10.65 -4.27
N LEU A 13 -9.83 9.77 -4.36
CA LEU A 13 -8.40 10.10 -4.24
C LEU A 13 -7.68 10.08 -5.60
N GLU A 14 -8.42 10.00 -6.71
CA GLU A 14 -7.84 10.04 -8.05
C GLU A 14 -6.98 11.30 -8.25
N GLY A 15 -5.79 11.12 -8.84
CA GLY A 15 -4.81 12.19 -9.04
C GLY A 15 -3.99 12.57 -7.80
N ARG A 16 -4.27 12.01 -6.60
CA ARG A 16 -3.48 12.24 -5.38
C ARG A 16 -2.36 11.22 -5.16
N PHE A 17 -2.37 10.12 -5.91
CA PHE A 17 -1.39 9.04 -5.82
C PHE A 17 -0.76 8.76 -7.16
N GLU A 18 0.56 8.55 -7.14
CA GLU A 18 1.28 7.99 -8.27
C GLU A 18 0.95 6.50 -8.37
N SER A 19 0.89 5.97 -9.59
CA SER A 19 0.57 4.55 -9.82
C SER A 19 1.56 3.61 -9.11
N GLU A 20 2.81 4.04 -8.95
CA GLU A 20 3.83 3.27 -8.25
C GLU A 20 3.56 3.21 -6.74
N ASP A 21 3.22 4.33 -6.11
CA ASP A 21 2.90 4.40 -4.69
C ASP A 21 1.62 3.60 -4.37
N ALA A 22 0.60 3.70 -5.23
CA ALA A 22 -0.60 2.88 -5.12
C ALA A 22 -0.27 1.38 -5.21
N THR A 23 0.64 0.99 -6.10
CA THR A 23 1.08 -0.42 -6.23
C THR A 23 1.83 -0.88 -4.98
N LYS A 24 2.73 -0.05 -4.42
CA LYS A 24 3.44 -0.36 -3.17
C LYS A 24 2.48 -0.51 -2.00
N LEU A 25 1.51 0.39 -1.88
CA LEU A 25 0.51 0.36 -0.81
C LEU A 25 -0.39 -0.88 -0.90
N LEU A 26 -0.86 -1.23 -2.10
CA LEU A 26 -1.67 -2.43 -2.31
C LEU A 26 -0.89 -3.71 -2.02
N ASN A 27 0.38 -3.77 -2.42
CA ASN A 27 1.24 -4.90 -2.10
C ASN A 27 1.44 -5.03 -0.57
N LEU A 28 1.62 -3.91 0.14
CA LEU A 28 1.75 -3.90 1.59
C LEU A 28 0.45 -4.37 2.28
N ALA A 29 -0.70 -3.85 1.86
CA ALA A 29 -2.01 -4.29 2.36
C ALA A 29 -2.27 -5.78 2.10
N SER A 30 -1.92 -6.27 0.91
CA SER A 30 -2.04 -7.69 0.54
C SER A 30 -1.19 -8.59 1.44
N LYS A 31 0.02 -8.15 1.82
CA LYS A 31 0.87 -8.86 2.80
C LYS A 31 0.25 -8.88 4.20
N CYS A 32 -0.36 -7.76 4.65
CA CYS A 32 -1.06 -7.73 5.94
C CYS A 32 -2.28 -8.66 6.01
N LEU A 33 -2.92 -8.92 4.87
CA LEU A 33 -4.12 -9.74 4.75
C LEU A 33 -3.83 -11.23 4.47
N GLN A 34 -2.57 -11.66 4.54
CA GLN A 34 -2.22 -13.06 4.31
C GLN A 34 -2.97 -13.98 5.29
N LYS A 35 -3.40 -15.13 4.77
CA LYS A 35 -4.18 -16.12 5.52
C LYS A 35 -3.39 -16.60 6.74
N ASN A 36 -2.13 -16.95 6.52
CA ASN A 36 -1.27 -17.44 7.58
C ASN A 36 -0.63 -16.26 8.33
N PRO A 37 -0.61 -16.26 9.67
CA PRO A 37 -0.01 -15.18 10.45
C PRO A 37 1.48 -14.95 10.17
N GLU A 38 2.24 -16.01 9.90
CA GLU A 38 3.69 -15.97 9.64
C GLU A 38 4.07 -15.27 8.33
N ASP A 39 3.13 -15.16 7.39
CA ASP A 39 3.32 -14.45 6.12
C ASP A 39 3.03 -12.94 6.24
N ARG A 40 2.48 -12.50 7.38
CA ARG A 40 2.17 -11.09 7.64
C ARG A 40 3.42 -10.37 8.16
N PRO A 41 3.63 -9.10 7.76
CA PRO A 41 4.71 -8.30 8.32
C PRO A 41 4.44 -8.02 9.81
N ASP A 42 5.50 -8.00 10.61
CA ASP A 42 5.45 -7.40 11.94
C ASP A 42 5.23 -5.87 11.84
N THR A 43 4.90 -5.26 12.98
CA THR A 43 4.58 -3.83 13.04
C THR A 43 5.77 -2.94 12.65
N GLU A 44 6.99 -3.35 12.98
CA GLU A 44 8.21 -2.56 12.68
C GLU A 44 8.49 -2.54 11.18
N SER A 45 8.41 -3.71 10.54
CA SER A 45 8.50 -3.91 9.10
C SER A 45 7.39 -3.17 8.36
N LEU A 46 6.16 -3.19 8.89
CA LEU A 46 5.01 -2.47 8.33
C LEU A 46 5.25 -0.96 8.35
N VAL A 47 5.66 -0.39 9.49
CA VAL A 47 5.94 1.05 9.62
C VAL A 47 7.09 1.45 8.69
N SER A 48 8.16 0.65 8.64
CA SER A 48 9.31 0.93 7.77
C SER A 48 8.93 0.94 6.28
N ALA A 49 8.02 0.06 5.86
CA ALA A 49 7.52 0.01 4.49
C ALA A 49 6.52 1.15 4.18
N ALA A 50 5.71 1.56 5.15
CA ALA A 50 4.69 2.60 4.99
C ALA A 50 5.25 4.03 5.06
N ALA A 51 6.27 4.27 5.89
CA ALA A 51 6.89 5.58 6.09
C ALA A 51 7.26 6.33 4.81
N PRO A 52 7.96 5.73 3.81
CA PRO A 52 8.29 6.43 2.57
C PRO A 52 7.08 6.75 1.68
N LEU A 53 5.92 6.09 1.90
CA LEU A 53 4.68 6.35 1.17
C LEU A 53 3.86 7.48 1.80
N GLN A 54 4.21 7.91 3.01
CA GLN A 54 3.55 9.00 3.70
C GLN A 54 4.00 10.32 3.09
N LYS A 55 3.19 10.84 2.15
CA LYS A 55 3.33 12.21 1.66
C LYS A 55 2.71 13.13 2.70
N LEU A 56 3.53 13.95 3.36
CA LEU A 56 3.02 15.07 4.14
C LEU A 56 2.32 16.00 3.16
N GLU A 57 1.04 16.29 3.41
CA GLU A 57 0.40 17.41 2.74
C GLU A 57 1.02 18.69 3.32
N GLU A 58 1.60 19.53 2.45
CA GLU A 58 1.91 20.93 2.77
C GLU A 58 0.66 21.80 2.66
#